data_AF-A0A914XZX7-F1
#
_entry.id   AF-A0A914XZX7-F1
#
_cell.length_a   1.000
_cell.length_b   1.000
_cell.length_c   1.000
_cell.angle_alpha   90.00
_cell.angle_beta   90.00
_cell.angle_gamma   90.00
#
_symmetry.space_group_name_H-M   'P 1'
#
loop_
_entity.id
_entity.type
_entity.pdbx_description
1 polymer ?
#
loop_
_entity_poly.entity_id
_entity_poly.type
_entity_poly.pdbx_seq_one_letter_code
_entity_poly.pdbx_strand_id
1 'polypeptide(L)'
;MDGITLEKAGIDNIALHIRTTEMGGSGPTRPEIAALVKSAINIPLYVNGGVKNLREVFELAKQTNADGIMVANGLLYNPALFAGYDHTPMKAVDNFIDTAIYEGITQDIFHQHLMFMMRFILGKRERQNFNHCSSLPHILDFLHRLGFDQGGDKRRPHPFILDDC
;
A
#
# COMPACT_ATOMS: atom_id res chain seq x y z
N MET A 1 13.15 -25.28 -3.92
CA MET A 1 11.95 -26.11 -4.08
C MET A 1 11.14 -25.50 -5.21
N ASP A 2 10.79 -26.26 -6.24
CA ASP A 2 10.04 -25.75 -7.38
C ASP A 2 8.51 -25.78 -7.14
N GLY A 3 7.74 -25.10 -7.99
CA GLY A 3 6.29 -24.98 -7.82
C GLY A 3 5.55 -26.32 -7.85
N ILE A 4 6.02 -27.27 -8.66
CA ILE A 4 5.43 -28.61 -8.78
C ILE A 4 5.59 -29.40 -7.48
N THR A 5 6.76 -29.29 -6.85
CA THR A 5 7.01 -29.95 -5.56
C THR A 5 6.07 -29.44 -4.48
N LEU A 6 5.84 -28.12 -4.45
CA LEU A 6 4.92 -27.48 -3.50
C LEU A 6 3.46 -27.92 -3.75
N GLU A 7 3.01 -27.91 -5.01
CA GLU A 7 1.68 -28.40 -5.40
C GLU A 7 1.45 -29.85 -4.95
N LYS A 8 2.42 -30.73 -5.20
CA LYS A 8 2.35 -32.14 -4.76
C LYS A 8 2.30 -32.32 -3.25
N ALA A 9 2.74 -31.33 -2.48
CA ALA A 9 2.61 -31.34 -1.03
C ALA A 9 1.18 -31.01 -0.55
N GLY A 10 0.27 -30.66 -1.46
CA GLY A 10 -1.15 -30.44 -1.16
C GLY A 10 -1.50 -29.03 -0.69
N ILE A 11 -0.69 -28.01 -1.03
CA ILE A 11 -1.05 -26.61 -0.75
C ILE A 11 -2.16 -26.13 -1.69
N ASP A 12 -2.98 -25.18 -1.24
CA ASP A 12 -4.09 -24.67 -2.02
C ASP A 12 -3.68 -23.63 -3.08
N ASN A 13 -2.60 -22.89 -2.84
CA ASN A 13 -2.18 -21.75 -3.66
C ASN A 13 -0.73 -21.31 -3.35
N ILE A 14 -0.10 -20.65 -4.31
CA ILE A 14 1.27 -20.13 -4.19
C ILE A 14 1.26 -18.61 -4.30
N ALA A 15 1.94 -17.93 -3.39
CA ALA A 15 2.31 -16.52 -3.54
C ALA A 15 3.80 -16.42 -3.89
N LEU A 16 4.12 -15.82 -5.04
CA LEU A 16 5.48 -15.70 -5.56
C LEU A 16 5.92 -14.24 -5.61
N HIS A 17 6.95 -13.89 -4.83
CA HIS A 17 7.64 -12.62 -4.99
C HIS A 17 8.68 -12.75 -6.11
N ILE A 18 8.55 -11.93 -7.16
CA ILE A 18 9.40 -12.01 -8.37
C ILE A 18 10.75 -11.31 -8.22
N ARG A 19 11.30 -11.32 -7.00
CA ARG A 19 12.67 -10.91 -6.67
C ARG A 19 13.29 -11.94 -5.74
N THR A 20 14.60 -12.12 -5.86
CA THR A 20 15.35 -12.88 -4.85
C THR A 20 15.51 -12.05 -3.59
N THR A 21 15.77 -12.72 -2.47
CA THR A 21 16.04 -12.07 -1.18
C THR A 21 17.27 -11.16 -1.26
N GLU A 22 18.31 -11.56 -1.98
CA GLU A 22 19.56 -10.80 -2.18
C GLU A 22 19.35 -9.46 -2.89
N MET A 23 18.32 -9.34 -3.72
CA MET A 23 18.00 -8.11 -4.47
C MET A 23 17.29 -7.05 -3.62
N GLY A 24 16.79 -7.42 -2.44
CA GLY A 24 15.98 -6.55 -1.60
C GLY A 24 14.77 -5.94 -2.34
N GLY A 25 14.34 -4.76 -1.89
CA GLY A 25 13.16 -4.06 -2.44
C GLY A 25 13.41 -3.25 -3.72
N SER A 26 14.67 -3.08 -4.13
CA SER A 26 15.08 -2.16 -5.21
C SER A 26 15.59 -2.85 -6.48
N GLY A 27 15.82 -4.16 -6.46
CA GLY A 27 16.21 -4.90 -7.66
C GLY A 27 15.11 -4.99 -8.73
N PRO A 28 15.47 -5.35 -9.97
CA PRO A 28 14.51 -5.52 -11.05
C PRO A 28 13.57 -6.69 -10.74
N THR A 29 12.30 -6.53 -11.08
CA THR A 29 11.31 -7.61 -11.05
C THR A 29 11.52 -8.57 -12.22
N ARG A 30 11.18 -9.84 -12.04
CA ARG A 30 11.33 -10.91 -13.05
C ARG A 30 10.00 -11.60 -13.40
N PRO A 31 9.08 -10.94 -14.12
CA PRO A 31 7.77 -11.50 -14.48
C PRO A 31 7.85 -12.83 -15.25
N GLU A 32 8.91 -13.02 -16.04
CA GLU A 32 9.16 -14.25 -16.80
C GLU A 32 9.27 -15.50 -15.92
N ILE A 33 9.77 -15.36 -14.69
CA ILE A 33 9.85 -16.47 -13.73
C ILE A 33 8.44 -16.85 -13.26
N ALA A 34 7.59 -15.87 -12.99
CA ALA A 34 6.21 -16.13 -12.60
C ALA A 34 5.41 -16.78 -13.73
N ALA A 35 5.59 -16.35 -14.98
CA ALA A 35 4.96 -16.98 -16.15
C ALA A 35 5.37 -18.45 -16.28
N LEU A 36 6.67 -18.75 -16.10
CA LEU A 36 7.17 -20.13 -16.12
C LEU A 36 6.54 -20.97 -15.01
N VAL A 37 6.50 -20.46 -13.77
CA VAL A 37 5.88 -21.17 -12.65
C VAL A 37 4.39 -21.39 -12.92
N LYS A 38 3.67 -20.37 -13.40
CA LYS A 38 2.24 -20.48 -13.71
C LYS A 38 1.95 -21.55 -14.77
N SER A 39 2.81 -21.68 -15.78
CA SER A 39 2.66 -22.73 -16.80
C SER A 39 2.92 -24.15 -16.28
N ALA A 40 3.56 -24.29 -15.12
CA ALA A 40 4.02 -25.57 -14.59
C ALA A 40 3.11 -26.15 -13.49
N ILE A 41 2.19 -25.36 -12.92
CA ILE A 41 1.31 -25.74 -11.81
C ILE A 41 -0.16 -25.61 -12.19
N ASN A 42 -1.04 -26.36 -11.51
CA ASN A 42 -2.50 -26.29 -11.73
C ASN A 42 -3.25 -25.54 -10.63
N ILE A 43 -2.59 -25.22 -9.51
CA ILE A 43 -3.14 -24.40 -8.43
C ILE A 43 -3.00 -22.90 -8.70
N PRO A 44 -3.78 -22.03 -8.04
CA PRO A 44 -3.67 -20.59 -8.19
C PRO A 44 -2.30 -20.03 -7.80
N LEU A 45 -1.78 -19.12 -8.63
CA LEU A 45 -0.56 -18.35 -8.42
C LEU A 45 -0.91 -16.87 -8.23
N TYR A 46 -0.47 -16.32 -7.09
CA TYR A 46 -0.51 -14.90 -6.78
C TYR A 46 0.89 -14.31 -6.94
N VAL A 47 1.04 -13.30 -7.79
CA VAL A 47 2.35 -12.68 -8.05
C VAL A 47 2.47 -11.39 -7.29
N ASN A 48 3.59 -11.22 -6.58
CA ASN A 48 3.96 -9.98 -5.89
C ASN A 48 5.26 -9.43 -6.47
N GLY A 49 5.33 -8.11 -6.65
CA GLY A 49 6.61 -7.43 -6.88
C GLY A 49 6.49 -6.10 -7.63
N GLY A 50 6.95 -5.02 -7.00
CA GLY A 50 7.27 -3.76 -7.68
C GLY A 50 6.10 -2.90 -8.15
N VAL A 51 4.86 -3.37 -8.08
CA VAL A 51 3.65 -2.64 -8.53
C VAL A 51 3.31 -1.46 -7.62
N LYS A 52 2.96 -0.33 -8.22
CA LYS A 52 2.67 0.95 -7.55
C LYS A 52 1.33 1.58 -7.89
N ASN A 53 0.69 1.15 -8.98
CA ASN A 53 -0.60 1.67 -9.44
C ASN A 53 -1.41 0.56 -10.12
N LEU A 54 -2.68 0.85 -10.38
CA LEU A 54 -3.60 -0.14 -10.95
C LEU A 54 -3.23 -0.53 -12.40
N ARG A 55 -2.64 0.38 -13.18
CA ARG A 55 -2.15 0.07 -14.53
C ARG A 55 -1.07 -1.02 -14.50
N GLU A 56 -0.09 -0.87 -13.61
CA GLU A 56 0.98 -1.85 -13.40
C GLU A 56 0.46 -3.20 -12.90
N VAL A 57 -0.65 -3.24 -12.13
CA VAL A 57 -1.34 -4.49 -11.76
C VAL A 57 -1.76 -5.25 -13.03
N PHE A 58 -2.48 -4.58 -13.94
CA PHE A 58 -2.96 -5.22 -15.16
C PHE A 58 -1.84 -5.60 -16.12
N GLU A 59 -0.80 -4.77 -16.23
CA GLU A 59 0.39 -5.09 -17.02
C GLU A 59 1.08 -6.36 -16.50
N LEU A 60 1.27 -6.47 -15.18
CA LEU A 60 1.90 -7.64 -14.58
C LEU A 60 1.04 -8.89 -14.69
N ALA A 61 -0.28 -8.77 -14.51
CA ALA A 61 -1.21 -9.87 -14.74
C ALA A 61 -1.12 -10.41 -16.17
N LYS A 62 -1.10 -9.51 -17.16
CA LYS A 62 -0.97 -9.88 -18.59
C LYS A 62 0.37 -10.56 -18.90
N GLN A 63 1.47 -10.10 -18.29
CA GLN A 63 2.80 -10.68 -18.53
C GLN A 63 2.97 -12.06 -17.91
N THR A 64 2.32 -12.32 -16.78
CA THR A 64 2.55 -13.52 -15.97
C THR A 64 1.47 -14.59 -16.13
N ASN A 65 0.29 -14.21 -16.65
CA ASN A 65 -0.92 -15.04 -16.66
C ASN A 65 -1.31 -15.55 -15.26
N ALA A 66 -0.89 -14.84 -14.20
CA ALA A 66 -1.19 -15.18 -12.82
C ALA A 66 -2.68 -15.02 -12.51
N ASP A 67 -3.18 -15.80 -11.56
CA ASP A 67 -4.59 -15.75 -11.14
C ASP A 67 -4.89 -14.53 -10.25
N GLY A 68 -3.84 -13.94 -9.66
CA GLY A 68 -3.95 -12.71 -8.90
C GLY A 68 -2.64 -11.95 -8.78
N ILE A 69 -2.74 -10.65 -8.56
CA ILE A 69 -1.60 -9.78 -8.26
C ILE A 69 -1.73 -9.26 -6.83
N MET A 70 -0.66 -9.43 -6.06
CA MET A 70 -0.56 -8.92 -4.70
C MET A 70 0.33 -7.68 -4.69
N VAL A 71 -0.16 -6.60 -4.07
CA VAL A 71 0.59 -5.34 -3.93
C VAL A 71 0.87 -5.09 -2.44
N ALA A 72 2.13 -4.79 -2.10
CA ALA A 72 2.53 -4.46 -0.73
C ALA A 72 2.85 -2.97 -0.62
N ASN A 73 4.07 -2.56 -1.00
CA ASN A 73 4.54 -1.18 -0.84
C ASN A 73 3.62 -0.14 -1.51
N GLY A 74 3.01 -0.45 -2.66
CA GLY A 74 2.06 0.45 -3.31
C GLY A 74 0.88 0.83 -2.41
N LEU A 75 0.37 -0.11 -1.61
CA LEU A 75 -0.75 0.13 -0.69
C LEU A 75 -0.38 0.99 0.51
N LEU A 76 0.88 1.03 0.92
CA LEU A 76 1.32 1.96 1.96
C LEU A 76 1.17 3.41 1.50
N TYR A 77 1.48 3.70 0.24
CA TYR A 77 1.39 5.04 -0.34
C TYR A 77 -0.01 5.40 -0.86
N ASN A 78 -0.80 4.39 -1.19
CA ASN A 78 -2.17 4.53 -1.68
C ASN A 78 -3.01 3.29 -1.31
N PRO A 79 -3.68 3.29 -0.14
CA PRO A 79 -4.53 2.17 0.27
C PRO A 79 -5.79 2.03 -0.61
N ALA A 80 -6.12 3.05 -1.42
CA ALA A 80 -7.26 3.04 -2.33
C ALA A 80 -6.89 2.60 -3.77
N LEU A 81 -5.68 2.04 -3.97
CA LEU A 81 -5.18 1.62 -5.29
C LEU A 81 -6.18 0.72 -6.04
N PHE A 82 -6.74 -0.29 -5.36
CA PHE A 82 -7.69 -1.22 -5.99
C PHE A 82 -9.09 -0.63 -6.19
N ALA A 83 -9.39 0.54 -5.60
CA ALA A 83 -10.58 1.32 -5.90
C ALA A 83 -10.40 2.25 -7.10
N GLY A 84 -9.23 2.21 -7.77
CA GLY A 84 -8.95 2.97 -8.99
C GLY A 84 -8.38 4.37 -8.76
N TYR A 85 -8.02 4.73 -7.53
CA TYR A 85 -7.39 6.02 -7.25
C TYR A 85 -5.91 5.97 -7.62
N ASP A 86 -5.39 7.05 -8.20
CA ASP A 86 -3.96 7.20 -8.48
C ASP A 86 -3.15 7.60 -7.23
N HIS A 87 -3.80 8.25 -6.26
CA HIS A 87 -3.21 8.72 -5.01
C HIS A 87 -4.12 8.44 -3.81
N THR A 88 -3.57 8.51 -2.58
CA THR A 88 -4.38 8.34 -1.36
C THR A 88 -5.48 9.42 -1.31
N PRO A 89 -6.76 9.06 -1.33
CA PRO A 89 -7.83 10.03 -1.10
C PRO A 89 -7.83 10.46 0.38
N MET A 90 -8.12 11.73 0.65
CA MET A 90 -8.17 12.26 2.02
C MET A 90 -9.10 11.44 2.93
N LYS A 91 -10.22 10.96 2.38
CA LYS A 91 -11.15 10.09 3.10
C LYS A 91 -10.53 8.77 3.59
N ALA A 92 -9.54 8.22 2.86
CA ALA A 92 -8.83 7.04 3.32
C ALA A 92 -7.92 7.37 4.52
N VAL A 93 -7.34 8.58 4.56
CA VAL A 93 -6.59 9.06 5.73
C VAL A 93 -7.50 9.22 6.93
N ASP A 94 -8.67 9.86 6.77
CA ASP A 94 -9.69 9.96 7.84
C ASP A 94 -10.04 8.59 8.39
N ASN A 95 -10.42 7.66 7.51
CA ASN A 95 -10.85 6.32 7.89
C ASN A 95 -9.74 5.54 8.61
N PHE A 96 -8.49 5.71 8.17
CA PHE A 96 -7.34 5.11 8.85
C PHE A 96 -7.17 5.70 10.25
N ILE A 97 -7.26 7.03 10.41
CA ILE A 97 -7.14 7.69 11.72
C ILE A 97 -8.21 7.18 12.69
N ASP A 98 -9.47 7.19 12.26
CA ASP A 98 -10.61 6.74 13.05
C ASP A 98 -10.43 5.27 13.49
N THR A 99 -10.08 4.40 12.55
CA THR A 99 -9.90 2.96 12.82
C THR A 99 -8.70 2.70 13.71
N ALA A 100 -7.56 3.35 13.45
CA ALA A 100 -6.34 3.17 14.22
C ALA A 100 -6.49 3.56 15.69
N ILE A 101 -7.21 4.66 15.95
CA ILE A 101 -7.49 5.14 17.30
C ILE A 101 -8.48 4.21 17.99
N TYR A 102 -9.55 3.79 17.28
CA TYR A 102 -10.54 2.87 17.80
C TYR A 102 -9.93 1.51 18.19
N GLU A 103 -9.08 0.95 17.33
CA GLU A 103 -8.40 -0.33 17.56
C GLU A 103 -7.22 -0.22 18.54
N GLY A 104 -6.77 1.01 18.85
CA GLY A 104 -5.69 1.25 19.82
C GLY A 104 -4.32 0.75 19.36
N ILE A 105 -3.96 0.95 18.09
CA ILE A 105 -2.63 0.56 17.58
C ILE A 105 -1.52 1.40 18.20
N THR A 106 -0.28 0.89 18.18
CA THR A 106 0.86 1.61 18.73
C THR A 106 1.16 2.89 17.94
N GLN A 107 1.72 3.88 18.62
CA GLN A 107 2.11 5.16 18.00
C GLN A 107 3.03 4.97 16.80
N ASP A 108 3.99 4.05 16.87
CA ASP A 108 4.96 3.82 15.80
C ASP A 108 4.28 3.33 14.53
N ILE A 109 3.35 2.38 14.65
CA ILE A 109 2.58 1.86 13.51
C ILE A 109 1.65 2.94 12.98
N PHE A 110 0.96 3.66 13.86
CA PHE A 110 0.09 4.78 13.50
C PHE A 110 0.83 5.84 12.69
N HIS A 111 1.96 6.31 13.20
CA HIS A 111 2.75 7.37 12.58
C HIS A 111 3.38 6.91 11.27
N GLN A 112 3.95 5.71 11.24
CA GLN A 112 4.59 5.16 10.05
C GLN A 112 3.60 5.03 8.88
N HIS A 113 2.39 4.54 9.12
CA HIS A 113 1.37 4.43 8.06
C HIS A 113 0.95 5.80 7.54
N LEU A 114 0.72 6.77 8.43
CA LEU A 114 0.43 8.14 8.02
C LEU A 114 1.58 8.76 7.21
N MET A 115 2.83 8.52 7.58
CA MET A 115 3.99 9.00 6.83
C MET A 115 4.02 8.48 5.39
N PHE A 116 3.58 7.24 5.16
CA PHE A 116 3.46 6.67 3.82
C PHE A 116 2.23 7.22 3.08
N MET A 117 1.06 7.19 3.70
CA MET A 117 -0.20 7.65 3.09
C MET A 117 -0.13 9.13 2.70
N MET A 118 0.51 9.95 3.53
CA MET A 118 0.61 11.39 3.34
C MET A 118 1.85 11.81 2.52
N ARG A 119 2.66 10.86 2.05
CA ARG A 119 3.95 11.11 1.37
C ARG A 119 3.86 12.11 0.22
N PHE A 120 2.77 12.02 -0.55
CA PHE A 120 2.50 12.83 -1.75
C PHE A 120 1.45 13.93 -1.49
N ILE A 121 0.77 13.89 -0.35
CA ILE A 121 -0.18 14.92 0.10
C ILE A 121 0.61 16.12 0.68
N LEU A 122 1.64 15.83 1.48
CA LEU A 122 2.42 16.86 2.17
C LEU A 122 3.56 17.41 1.32
N GLY A 123 3.76 18.73 1.39
CA GLY A 123 4.94 19.39 0.86
C GLY A 123 6.22 18.91 1.57
N LYS A 124 7.39 19.17 0.96
CA LYS A 124 8.69 18.70 1.49
C LYS A 124 8.92 19.10 2.94
N ARG A 125 8.64 20.36 3.30
CA ARG A 125 8.84 20.91 4.65
C ARG A 125 7.84 20.33 5.65
N GLU A 126 6.58 20.22 5.26
CA GLU A 126 5.52 19.65 6.12
C GLU A 126 5.81 18.18 6.42
N ARG A 127 6.22 17.42 5.42
CA ARG A 127 6.64 16.02 5.60
C ARG A 127 7.85 15.91 6.52
N GLN A 128 8.83 16.80 6.39
CA GLN A 128 9.94 16.83 7.33
C GLN A 128 9.45 17.08 8.75
N ASN A 129 8.60 18.09 8.97
CA ASN A 129 8.05 18.37 10.29
C ASN A 129 7.28 17.17 10.84
N PHE A 130 6.40 16.57 10.03
CA PHE A 130 5.59 15.41 10.40
C PHE A 130 6.44 14.21 10.80
N ASN A 131 7.48 13.89 10.03
CA ASN A 131 8.38 12.78 10.32
C ASN A 131 9.18 12.95 11.63
N HIS A 132 9.32 14.18 12.13
CA HIS A 132 10.00 14.46 13.41
C HIS A 132 9.04 14.51 14.59
N CYS A 133 7.72 14.34 14.40
CA CYS A 133 6.79 14.19 15.50
C CYS A 133 7.12 12.92 16.29
N SER A 134 7.51 13.07 17.56
CA SER A 134 7.97 11.96 18.40
C SER A 134 6.94 11.47 19.41
N SER A 135 5.76 12.09 19.45
CA SER A 135 4.69 11.75 20.39
C SER A 135 3.31 11.83 19.73
N LEU A 136 2.39 10.99 20.19
CA LEU A 136 1.01 10.94 19.72
C LEU A 136 0.32 12.32 19.80
N PRO A 137 0.44 13.11 20.89
CA PRO A 137 -0.13 14.46 20.91
C PRO A 137 0.39 15.38 19.80
N HIS A 138 1.69 15.32 19.47
CA HIS A 138 2.24 16.13 18.38
C HIS A 138 1.76 15.65 17.00
N ILE A 139 1.61 14.34 16.82
CA ILE A 139 1.05 13.76 15.59
C ILE A 139 -0.40 14.22 15.42
N LEU A 140 -1.22 14.12 16.48
CA LEU A 140 -2.63 14.53 16.45
C LEU A 140 -2.79 16.04 16.26
N ASP A 141 -1.96 16.88 16.90
CA ASP A 141 -1.95 18.33 16.67
C ASP A 141 -1.62 18.67 15.21
N PHE A 142 -0.67 17.96 14.62
CA PHE A 142 -0.31 18.14 13.21
C PHE A 142 -1.50 17.78 12.29
N LEU A 143 -2.16 16.64 12.53
CA LEU A 143 -3.33 16.20 11.77
C LEU A 143 -4.49 17.20 11.91
N HIS A 144 -4.77 17.65 13.13
CA HIS A 144 -5.80 18.65 13.41
C HIS A 144 -5.57 19.96 12.63
N ARG A 145 -4.32 20.46 12.58
CA ARG A 145 -3.98 21.65 11.78
C ARG A 145 -4.21 21.47 10.28
N LEU A 146 -4.17 20.24 9.78
CA LEU A 146 -4.45 19.92 8.39
C LEU A 146 -5.95 19.80 8.10
N GLY A 147 -6.80 19.75 9.13
CA GLY A 147 -8.26 19.60 9.01
C GLY A 147 -8.77 18.20 9.33
N PHE A 148 -7.91 17.30 9.83
CA PHE A 148 -8.34 16.00 10.33
C PHE A 148 -8.86 16.16 11.76
N ASP A 149 -10.17 16.32 11.93
CA ASP A 149 -10.81 16.47 13.25
C ASP A 149 -11.05 15.11 13.91
N GLN A 150 -10.66 15.02 15.18
CA GLN A 150 -11.03 13.92 16.08
C GLN A 150 -12.51 14.08 16.47
N GLY A 151 -13.38 13.27 15.88
CA GLY A 151 -14.79 13.22 16.27
C GLY A 151 -15.65 14.34 15.69
N GLY A 152 -16.37 14.03 14.61
CA GLY A 152 -17.79 14.37 14.56
C GLY A 152 -18.24 15.72 14.00
N ASP A 153 -17.43 16.51 13.29
CA ASP A 153 -17.99 17.56 12.41
C ASP A 153 -17.36 17.59 11.01
N LYS A 154 -17.93 16.76 10.13
CA LYS A 154 -17.56 16.61 8.70
C LYS A 154 -17.88 17.85 7.84
N ARG A 155 -18.07 19.03 8.43
CA ARG A 155 -18.60 20.24 7.77
C ARG A 155 -17.60 21.38 7.63
N ARG A 156 -16.32 21.20 7.99
CA ARG A 156 -15.29 22.17 7.61
C ARG A 156 -14.71 21.77 6.26
N PRO A 157 -14.78 22.63 5.24
CA PRO A 157 -14.06 22.37 4.00
C PRO A 157 -12.56 22.26 4.32
N HIS A 158 -11.94 21.18 3.86
CA HIS A 158 -10.48 21.03 3.92
C HIS A 158 -9.86 22.23 3.19
N PRO A 159 -8.87 22.92 3.75
CA PRO A 159 -8.26 24.09 3.11
C PRO A 159 -7.54 23.76 1.79
N PHE A 160 -7.49 22.48 1.40
CA PHE A 160 -6.85 21.96 0.19
C PHE A 160 -7.81 21.23 -0.76
N ILE A 161 -9.12 21.51 -0.69
CA ILE A 161 -10.03 21.16 -1.81
C ILE A 161 -9.62 22.04 -3.00
N LEU A 162 -8.64 21.57 -3.77
CA LEU A 162 -8.56 21.92 -5.17
C LEU A 162 -9.59 21.03 -5.85
N ASP A 163 -10.65 21.67 -6.34
CA ASP A 163 -11.66 21.08 -7.20
C ASP A 163 -10.99 20.26 -8.32
N ASP A 164 -11.64 19.14 -8.62
CA ASP A 164 -11.45 18.22 -9.74
C ASP A 164 -10.57 18.72 -10.90
N CYS A 165 -9.51 17.96 -11.17
CA CYS A 165 -8.88 17.77 -12.48
C CYS A 165 -8.46 16.30 -12.62
#